data_AF-A0A1B6M2S1-F1
#
_entry.id   AF-A0A1B6M2S1-F1
#
_cell.length_a   1.000
_cell.length_b   1.000
_cell.length_c   1.000
_cell.angle_alpha   90.00
_cell.angle_beta   90.00
_cell.angle_gamma   90.00
#
_symmetry.space_group_name_H-M   'P 1'
#
loop_
_entity.id
_entity.type
_entity.pdbx_description
1 polymer ?
#
loop_
_entity_poly.entity_id
_entity_poly.type
_entity_poly.pdbx_seq_one_letter_code
_entity_poly.pdbx_strand_id
1 'polypeptide(L)'
;SEMLFDSLNPRVIMTGHTHHGCHVEHRENKAQEFTIPSFSWRNKDNPSFIMALFSPNNYATSKCFMPRETTVIKIYLLGVPLLIIYSLMTYRKHCKRPRFFKTH
;
A
#
# COMPACT_ATOMS: atom_id res chain seq x y z
N SER A 1 -19.37 -17.96 -17.28
CA SER A 1 -20.78 -17.89 -16.83
C SER A 1 -21.47 -16.79 -17.61
N GLU A 2 -21.97 -17.11 -18.80
CA GLU A 2 -22.49 -16.11 -19.74
C GLU A 2 -23.91 -15.63 -19.36
N MET A 3 -24.76 -16.52 -18.83
CA MET A 3 -26.13 -16.18 -18.40
C MET A 3 -26.21 -15.00 -17.41
N LEU A 4 -25.28 -14.91 -16.45
CA LEU A 4 -25.31 -13.84 -15.43
C LEU A 4 -24.88 -12.49 -16.03
N PHE A 5 -23.98 -12.54 -17.01
CA PHE A 5 -23.44 -11.37 -17.67
C PHE A 5 -24.50 -10.73 -18.58
N ASP A 6 -25.18 -11.56 -19.37
CA ASP A 6 -26.24 -11.12 -20.28
C ASP A 6 -27.47 -10.59 -19.53
N SER A 7 -27.81 -11.18 -18.38
CA SER A 7 -28.95 -10.73 -17.58
C SER A 7 -28.70 -9.41 -16.85
N LEU A 8 -27.48 -9.14 -16.42
CA LEU A 8 -27.15 -7.94 -15.62
C LEU A 8 -26.63 -6.78 -16.46
N ASN A 9 -26.10 -7.07 -17.66
CA ASN A 9 -25.45 -6.11 -18.55
C ASN A 9 -24.55 -5.10 -17.80
N PRO A 10 -23.56 -5.58 -17.02
CA PRO A 10 -22.80 -4.73 -16.11
C PRO A 10 -21.85 -3.81 -16.88
N ARG A 11 -21.76 -2.54 -16.46
CA ARG A 11 -20.72 -1.62 -16.99
C ARG A 11 -19.30 -1.95 -16.51
N VAL A 12 -19.20 -2.46 -15.28
CA VAL A 12 -17.95 -2.74 -14.57
C VAL A 12 -18.16 -3.97 -13.69
N ILE A 13 -17.17 -4.84 -13.68
CA ILE A 13 -17.12 -6.06 -12.89
C ILE A 13 -15.92 -5.96 -11.96
N MET A 14 -16.14 -6.27 -10.68
CA MET A 14 -15.07 -6.33 -9.69
C MET A 14 -15.02 -7.72 -9.10
N THR A 15 -13.88 -8.39 -9.25
CA THR A 15 -13.63 -9.75 -8.75
C THR A 15 -12.43 -9.75 -7.80
N GLY A 16 -12.24 -10.83 -7.05
CA GLY A 16 -11.16 -10.96 -6.07
C GLY A 16 -10.46 -12.31 -6.18
N HIS A 17 -10.15 -12.91 -5.04
CA HIS A 17 -9.63 -14.28 -4.89
C HIS A 17 -8.17 -14.52 -5.32
N THR A 18 -7.71 -13.98 -6.45
CA THR A 18 -6.36 -14.28 -6.95
C THR A 18 -5.24 -13.56 -6.19
N HIS A 19 -5.58 -12.59 -5.33
CA HIS A 19 -4.66 -11.64 -4.68
C HIS A 19 -3.83 -10.77 -5.65
N HIS A 20 -4.02 -10.93 -6.96
CA HIS A 20 -3.29 -10.24 -8.02
C HIS A 20 -4.23 -9.32 -8.79
N GLY A 21 -3.94 -8.02 -8.77
CA GLY A 21 -4.75 -7.06 -9.50
C GLY A 21 -4.55 -7.16 -11.00
N CYS A 22 -5.62 -7.46 -11.74
CA CYS A 22 -5.68 -7.61 -13.19
C CYS A 22 -6.80 -6.73 -13.75
N HIS A 23 -6.70 -6.37 -15.02
CA HIS A 23 -7.71 -5.64 -15.76
C HIS A 23 -7.97 -6.36 -17.08
N VAL A 24 -9.24 -6.68 -17.35
CA VAL A 24 -9.67 -7.38 -18.56
C VAL A 24 -10.81 -6.62 -19.21
N GLU A 25 -10.71 -6.41 -20.51
CA GLU A 25 -11.75 -5.76 -21.30
C GLU A 25 -12.57 -6.81 -22.05
N HIS A 26 -13.87 -6.89 -21.75
CA HIS A 26 -14.79 -7.80 -22.43
C HIS A 26 -15.33 -7.11 -23.69
N ARG A 27 -14.68 -7.36 -24.83
CA ARG A 27 -14.95 -6.67 -26.11
C ARG A 27 -16.38 -6.82 -26.62
N GLU A 28 -17.00 -7.99 -26.39
CA GLU A 28 -18.35 -8.29 -26.88
C GLU A 28 -19.41 -7.42 -26.19
N ASN A 29 -19.24 -7.14 -24.91
CA ASN A 29 -20.24 -6.47 -24.06
C ASN A 29 -19.77 -5.11 -23.52
N LYS A 30 -18.61 -4.61 -23.97
CA LYS A 30 -18.00 -3.32 -23.56
C LYS A 30 -17.80 -3.14 -22.05
N ALA A 31 -17.81 -4.22 -21.28
CA ALA A 31 -17.64 -4.19 -19.84
C ALA A 31 -16.16 -4.28 -19.45
N GLN A 32 -15.78 -3.63 -18.36
CA GLN A 32 -14.44 -3.73 -17.79
C GLN A 32 -14.45 -4.61 -16.54
N GLU A 33 -13.55 -5.58 -16.46
CA GLU A 33 -13.36 -6.41 -15.29
C GLU A 33 -12.06 -6.05 -14.56
N PHE A 34 -12.18 -5.78 -13.27
CA PHE A 34 -11.07 -5.50 -12.37
C PHE A 34 -10.95 -6.59 -11.32
N THR A 35 -9.81 -7.26 -11.26
CA THR A 35 -9.47 -8.11 -10.12
C THR A 35 -8.85 -7.27 -9.02
N ILE A 36 -9.38 -7.34 -7.81
CA ILE A 36 -8.93 -6.58 -6.65
C ILE A 36 -7.68 -7.25 -6.08
N PRO A 37 -6.53 -6.56 -6.04
CA PRO A 37 -5.31 -7.06 -5.42
C PRO A 37 -5.45 -7.15 -3.89
N SER A 38 -4.60 -7.97 -3.27
CA SER A 38 -4.47 -8.02 -1.81
C SER A 38 -3.87 -6.73 -1.25
N PHE A 39 -4.50 -6.16 -0.23
CA PHE A 39 -4.01 -4.96 0.46
C PHE A 39 -2.89 -5.25 1.49
N SER A 40 -2.68 -6.52 1.85
CA SER A 40 -1.72 -6.89 2.89
C SER A 40 -0.49 -7.60 2.34
N TRP A 41 0.66 -7.43 3.02
CA TRP A 41 1.89 -8.16 2.75
C TRP A 41 1.78 -9.68 2.92
N ARG A 42 0.75 -10.16 3.63
CA ARG A 42 0.48 -11.58 3.91
C ARG A 42 0.64 -12.51 2.70
N ASN A 43 0.21 -12.05 1.53
CA ASN A 43 0.21 -12.86 0.31
C ASN A 43 1.23 -12.37 -0.73
N LYS A 44 1.80 -11.17 -0.56
CA LYS A 44 2.66 -10.55 -1.58
C LYS A 44 3.53 -9.44 -1.01
N ASP A 45 4.81 -9.43 -1.38
CA ASP A 45 5.77 -8.38 -0.98
C ASP A 45 5.36 -6.99 -1.49
N ASN A 46 4.71 -6.88 -2.65
CA ASN A 46 4.27 -5.62 -3.26
C ASN A 46 2.73 -5.48 -3.30
N PRO A 47 2.08 -5.25 -2.15
CA PRO A 47 0.64 -5.16 -2.11
C PRO A 47 0.15 -3.90 -2.81
N SER A 48 -1.10 -3.94 -3.24
CA SER A 48 -1.74 -2.81 -3.91
C SER A 48 -3.23 -2.82 -3.60
N PHE A 49 -3.90 -1.71 -3.84
CA PHE A 49 -5.34 -1.58 -3.74
C PHE A 49 -5.86 -0.84 -4.98
N ILE A 50 -7.16 -0.94 -5.23
CA ILE A 50 -7.83 -0.20 -6.30
C ILE A 50 -8.62 0.94 -5.67
N MET A 51 -8.40 2.15 -6.17
CA MET A 51 -9.24 3.30 -5.90
C MET A 51 -10.22 3.46 -7.06
N ALA A 52 -11.51 3.38 -6.77
CA ALA A 52 -12.57 3.50 -7.76
C ALA A 52 -13.50 4.66 -7.42
N LEU A 53 -13.82 5.47 -8.43
CA LEU A 53 -14.80 6.53 -8.37
C LEU A 53 -15.93 6.19 -9.34
N PHE A 54 -17.17 6.21 -8.84
CA PHE A 54 -18.35 5.91 -9.64
C PHE A 54 -19.26 7.12 -9.71
N SER A 55 -19.79 7.36 -10.91
CA SER A 55 -20.83 8.35 -11.20
C SER A 55 -21.95 7.68 -11.99
N PRO A 56 -23.13 8.32 -12.13
CA PRO A 56 -24.25 7.73 -12.86
C PRO A 56 -23.90 7.26 -14.27
N ASN A 57 -23.00 7.97 -14.97
CA ASN A 57 -22.67 7.71 -16.38
C ASN A 57 -21.21 7.32 -16.63
N ASN A 58 -20.34 7.37 -15.62
CA ASN A 58 -18.91 7.13 -15.80
C ASN A 58 -18.27 6.51 -14.55
N TYR A 59 -17.09 5.94 -14.70
CA TYR A 59 -16.26 5.47 -13.60
C TYR A 59 -14.78 5.77 -13.89
N ALA A 60 -13.99 5.88 -12.84
CA ALA A 60 -12.55 5.99 -12.93
C ALA A 60 -11.93 5.03 -11.93
N THR A 61 -10.92 4.28 -12.35
CA THR A 61 -10.23 3.31 -11.50
C THR A 61 -8.73 3.53 -11.60
N SER A 62 -8.06 3.53 -10.45
CA SER A 62 -6.60 3.62 -10.37
C SER A 62 -6.07 2.53 -9.46
N LYS A 63 -4.97 1.89 -9.87
CA LYS A 63 -4.25 0.92 -9.04
C LYS A 63 -3.18 1.64 -8.23
N CYS A 64 -3.33 1.64 -6.92
CA CYS A 64 -2.41 2.28 -5.99
C CYS A 64 -1.49 1.24 -5.36
N PHE A 65 -0.18 1.46 -5.49
CA PHE A 65 0.84 0.58 -4.89
C PHE A 65 1.14 0.98 -3.46
N MET A 66 1.35 -0.01 -2.61
CA MET A 66 1.84 0.20 -1.25
C MET A 66 3.34 -0.11 -1.16
N PRO A 67 4.02 0.40 -0.10
CA PRO A 67 5.42 0.08 0.13
C PRO A 67 5.65 -1.43 0.17
N ARG A 68 6.77 -1.89 -0.39
CA ARG A 68 7.13 -3.30 -0.32
C ARG A 68 7.47 -3.71 1.10
N GLU A 69 7.08 -4.92 1.49
CA GLU A 69 7.37 -5.47 2.82
C GLU A 69 8.88 -5.43 3.09
N THR A 70 9.65 -5.91 2.10
CA THR A 70 11.11 -5.93 2.13
C THR A 70 11.71 -4.54 2.32
N THR A 71 11.14 -3.50 1.71
CA THR A 71 11.59 -2.11 1.89
C THR A 71 11.31 -1.63 3.30
N VAL A 72 10.11 -1.88 3.83
CA VAL A 72 9.72 -1.47 5.20
C VAL A 72 10.59 -2.17 6.24
N ILE A 73 10.81 -3.48 6.10
CA ILE A 73 11.68 -4.26 7.00
C ILE A 73 13.11 -3.70 6.98
N LYS A 74 13.67 -3.41 5.79
CA LYS A 74 15.01 -2.80 5.68
C LYS A 74 15.11 -1.45 6.37
N ILE A 75 14.07 -0.61 6.24
CA ILE A 75 14.00 0.69 6.92
C ILE A 75 14.02 0.49 8.44
N TYR A 76 13.30 -0.49 8.97
CA TYR A 76 13.32 -0.77 10.41
C TYR A 76 14.67 -1.31 10.88
N LEU A 77 15.26 -2.26 10.16
CA LEU A 77 16.56 -2.85 10.53
C LEU A 77 17.71 -1.85 10.50
N LEU A 78 17.68 -0.86 9.60
CA LEU A 78 18.73 0.17 9.52
C LEU A 78 18.39 1.41 10.35
N GLY A 79 17.13 1.85 10.33
CA GLY A 79 16.67 3.07 10.98
C GLY A 79 16.69 2.97 12.50
N VAL A 80 16.25 1.84 13.09
CA VAL A 80 16.21 1.69 14.55
C VAL A 80 17.61 1.75 15.17
N PRO A 81 18.64 1.01 14.69
CA PRO A 81 19.98 1.13 15.23
C PRO A 81 20.57 2.54 15.06
N LEU A 82 20.36 3.19 13.91
CA LEU A 82 20.84 4.55 13.67
C LEU A 82 20.22 5.54 14.67
N LEU A 83 18.92 5.44 14.93
CA LEU A 83 18.23 6.27 15.92
C LEU A 83 18.75 6.01 17.34
N ILE A 84 19.01 4.75 17.70
CA ILE A 84 19.59 4.39 19.00
C ILE A 84 21.01 4.98 19.13
N ILE A 85 21.87 4.78 18.13
CA ILE A 85 23.24 5.30 18.11
C ILE A 85 23.23 6.83 18.19
N TYR A 86 22.38 7.49 17.41
CA TYR A 86 22.19 8.94 17.45
C TYR A 86 21.77 9.42 18.85
N SER A 87 20.80 8.74 19.46
CA SER A 87 20.32 9.05 20.80
C SER A 87 21.41 8.87 21.85
N LEU A 88 22.18 7.78 21.79
CA LEU A 88 23.32 7.51 22.67
C LEU A 88 24.43 8.56 22.50
N MET A 89 24.79 8.92 21.27
CA MET A 89 25.79 9.96 21.01
C MET A 89 25.34 11.32 21.55
N THR A 90 24.07 11.67 21.32
CA THR A 90 23.47 12.92 21.80
C THR A 90 23.42 12.96 23.32
N TYR A 91 22.97 11.88 23.96
CA TYR A 91 22.99 11.74 25.41
C TYR A 91 24.40 11.89 25.99
N ARG A 92 25.40 11.21 25.39
CA ARG A 92 26.81 11.34 25.80
C ARG A 92 27.33 12.77 25.64
N LYS A 93 26.96 13.48 24.57
CA LYS A 93 27.30 14.90 24.38
C LYS A 93 26.66 15.78 25.47
N HIS A 94 25.40 15.53 25.83
CA HIS A 94 24.73 16.25 26.90
C HIS A 94 25.34 15.99 28.29
N CYS A 95 25.67 14.73 28.62
CA CYS A 95 26.35 14.39 29.88
C CYS A 95 27.80 14.90 29.95
N LYS A 96 28.49 14.97 28.80
CA LYS A 96 29.85 15.54 28.71
C LYS A 96 29.87 17.06 28.69
N ARG A 97 28.73 17.73 28.47
CA ARG A 97 28.64 19.18 28.66
C ARG A 97 28.82 19.41 30.17
N PRO A 98 29.96 19.95 30.63
CA PRO A 98 30.21 20.06 32.06
C PRO A 98 29.08 20.86 32.68
N ARG A 99 28.63 20.43 33.87
CA ARG A 99 27.69 21.15 34.75
C ARG A 99 28.40 22.41 35.25
N PHE A 100 28.74 23.31 34.34
CA PHE A 100 29.48 24.55 34.59
C PHE A 100 28.52 25.63 35.09
N PHE A 101 27.62 25.30 36.01
CA PHE A 101 26.86 26.32 36.72
C PHE A 101 26.29 25.76 38.03
N LYS A 102 26.59 26.49 39.10
CA LYS A 102 26.16 26.38 40.51
C LYS A 102 27.11 25.63 41.44
N THR A 103 28.04 26.38 42.00
CA THR A 103 27.95 26.79 43.41
C THR A 103 28.67 28.13 43.56
N HIS A 104 27.91 29.13 44.03
CA HIS A 104 28.39 30.41 44.54
C HIS A 104 29.17 30.19 45.83
#